data_AF-S4MLL5-F1
#
_entry.id   AF-S4MLL5-F1
#
_cell.length_a   1.000
_cell.length_b   1.000
_cell.length_c   1.000
_cell.angle_alpha   90.00
_cell.angle_beta   90.00
_cell.angle_gamma   90.00
#
_symmetry.space_group_name_H-M   'P 1'
#
loop_
_entity.id
_entity.type
_entity.pdbx_description
1 polymer ?
#
loop_
_entity_poly.entity_id
_entity_poly.type
_entity_poly.pdbx_seq_one_letter_code
_entity_poly.pdbx_strand_id
1 'polypeptide(L)'
;MTAPTPPSPPFRDPRLPFAKRIDDLLSRLTPAEKIAFLHQFAPAVERLGIAAFRTGQEALHGVAWMGPATVFPQAVGLGATWNPELVRRVGDAVSKEVRAMRAKDDRVGLNVWAPTVNLLRHPLWGRNEEGYSEDPKLTSAIATAYTHGLRGDHPTYWRTAPVLKHWLAHNNETDRSTTSSSVRPRVLHEYDLKAFRETVEAGAVAGVMPAYNLVNGRPNHVSPYLSTQLRTWTDEDLLVCSDAGAPSNLVESEHYFDTHEEATAASLVAGVDSFTDHGTDSSQMIGRLQGALERGLLTEADVDTAVRRQLSVRFRLGEFDPEYDPHGATSEFDTPAHRALAQEAAEQAVVLLKNDGVLPLAPDTRVAVVGLLADECKLDWYSGTLLHRSTPLEGLYERCGAERVEFAEGVDRVRLKTSAGAFLHVPVAEDAADEVRGAEGALTRRCSRAAPTCPHSPPTRPAPSWRWSTGARAC
;
A
#
# COMPACT_ATOMS: atom_id res chain seq x y z
N MET A 1 28.03 23.03 -42.81
CA MET A 1 28.79 22.76 -41.57
C MET A 1 27.76 22.53 -40.48
N THR A 2 27.48 21.28 -40.15
CA THR A 2 26.64 20.94 -38.99
C THR A 2 27.43 21.31 -37.74
N ALA A 3 26.87 22.19 -36.91
CA ALA A 3 27.47 22.52 -35.62
C ALA A 3 27.66 21.21 -34.82
N PRO A 4 28.82 20.98 -34.19
CA PRO A 4 29.02 19.80 -33.37
C PRO A 4 28.01 19.81 -32.22
N THR A 5 27.22 18.74 -32.12
CA THR A 5 26.32 18.53 -30.98
C THR A 5 27.15 18.60 -29.70
N PRO A 6 26.78 19.41 -28.70
CA PRO A 6 27.52 19.47 -27.45
C PRO A 6 27.61 18.06 -26.84
N PRO A 7 28.76 17.69 -26.24
CA PRO A 7 28.94 16.37 -25.67
C PRO A 7 27.86 16.10 -24.63
N SER A 8 27.23 14.92 -24.70
CA SER A 8 26.23 14.48 -23.73
C SER A 8 26.84 14.51 -22.32
N PRO A 9 26.15 15.07 -21.31
CA PRO A 9 26.70 15.12 -19.96
C PRO A 9 26.94 13.70 -19.40
N PRO A 10 27.96 13.49 -18.53
CA PRO A 10 28.31 12.17 -18.01
C PRO A 10 27.13 11.39 -17.40
N PHE A 11 26.20 12.05 -16.71
CA PHE A 11 25.03 11.36 -16.16
C PHE A 11 24.12 10.70 -17.21
N ARG A 12 24.22 11.09 -18.48
CA ARG A 12 23.52 10.49 -19.63
C ARG A 12 24.35 9.48 -20.43
N ASP A 13 25.58 9.18 -20.00
CA ASP A 13 26.41 8.17 -20.66
C ASP A 13 26.19 6.78 -20.05
N PRO A 14 25.46 5.87 -20.73
CA PRO A 14 25.16 4.53 -20.20
C PRO A 14 26.40 3.64 -20.00
N ARG A 15 27.56 4.05 -20.55
CA ARG A 15 28.83 3.30 -20.40
C ARG A 15 29.53 3.58 -19.07
N LEU A 16 29.11 4.62 -18.35
CA LEU A 16 29.66 4.96 -17.04
C LEU A 16 28.93 4.22 -15.91
N PRO A 17 29.63 3.81 -14.84
CA PRO A 17 28.98 3.26 -13.65
C PRO A 17 27.97 4.24 -13.06
N PHE A 18 26.85 3.74 -12.52
CA PHE A 18 25.82 4.56 -11.89
C PHE A 18 26.37 5.54 -10.85
N ALA A 19 27.31 5.11 -10.01
CA ALA A 19 27.94 6.00 -9.02
C ALA A 19 28.50 7.29 -9.64
N LYS A 20 29.26 7.19 -10.74
CA LYS A 20 29.82 8.37 -11.44
C LYS A 20 28.75 9.24 -12.09
N ARG A 21 27.69 8.62 -12.59
CA ARG A 21 26.56 9.31 -13.23
C ARG A 21 25.73 10.07 -12.20
N ILE A 22 25.50 9.45 -11.04
CA ILE A 22 24.83 10.06 -9.88
C ILE A 22 25.67 11.22 -9.35
N ASP A 23 26.99 11.06 -9.21
CA ASP A 23 27.89 12.14 -8.78
C ASP A 23 27.81 13.36 -9.72
N ASP A 24 27.88 13.12 -11.03
CA ASP A 24 27.78 14.19 -12.03
C ASP A 24 26.41 14.86 -11.98
N LEU A 25 25.31 14.10 -11.90
CA LEU A 25 23.97 14.67 -11.79
C LEU A 25 23.78 15.47 -10.50
N LEU A 26 24.19 14.92 -9.36
CA LEU A 26 24.08 15.57 -8.06
C LEU A 26 24.85 16.90 -8.03
N SER A 27 26.01 16.97 -8.69
CA SER A 27 26.81 18.22 -8.80
C SER A 27 26.16 19.29 -9.68
N ARG A 28 25.22 18.91 -10.56
CA ARG A 28 24.51 19.81 -11.48
C ARG A 28 23.20 20.36 -10.91
N LEU A 29 22.65 19.70 -9.90
CA LEU A 29 21.44 20.12 -9.20
C LEU A 29 21.77 21.31 -8.28
N THR A 30 20.90 22.32 -8.32
CA THR A 30 20.92 23.43 -7.37
C THR A 30 20.46 22.96 -5.98
N PRO A 31 20.80 23.68 -4.90
CA PRO A 31 20.29 23.36 -3.57
C PRO A 31 18.76 23.27 -3.50
N ALA A 32 18.05 24.17 -4.20
CA ALA A 32 16.58 24.16 -4.25
C ALA A 32 16.02 22.91 -4.95
N GLU A 33 16.63 22.50 -6.07
CA GLU A 33 16.24 21.27 -6.77
C GLU A 33 16.49 20.03 -5.90
N LYS A 34 17.62 19.99 -5.17
CA LYS A 34 17.95 18.90 -4.23
C LYS A 34 16.93 18.79 -3.09
N ILE A 35 16.55 19.91 -2.48
CA ILE A 35 15.53 19.94 -1.42
C ILE A 35 14.17 19.47 -1.96
N ALA A 36 13.78 19.93 -3.15
CA ALA A 36 12.50 19.56 -3.75
C ALA A 36 12.40 18.05 -4.05
N PHE A 37 13.53 17.38 -4.31
CA PHE A 37 13.58 15.94 -4.52
C PHE A 37 13.22 15.13 -3.26
N LEU A 38 13.35 15.70 -2.07
CA LEU A 38 13.04 14.98 -0.83
C LEU A 38 11.53 14.84 -0.54
N HIS A 39 10.65 15.50 -1.31
CA HIS A 39 9.20 15.28 -1.21
C HIS A 39 8.74 14.09 -2.07
N GLN A 40 7.62 13.46 -1.71
CA GLN A 40 7.07 12.33 -2.47
C GLN A 40 6.70 12.66 -3.93
N PHE A 41 6.40 13.94 -4.24
CA PHE A 41 6.19 14.43 -5.60
C PHE A 41 7.37 15.33 -6.00
N ALA A 42 8.49 14.70 -6.32
CA ALA A 42 9.68 15.40 -6.78
C ALA A 42 9.41 16.06 -8.16
N PRO A 43 9.59 17.38 -8.31
CA PRO A 43 9.30 18.07 -9.56
C PRO A 43 10.32 17.71 -10.66
N ALA A 44 9.92 17.96 -11.90
CA ALA A 44 10.84 17.89 -13.04
C ALA A 44 11.94 18.96 -12.93
N VAL A 45 13.12 18.65 -13.45
CA VAL A 45 14.21 19.64 -13.61
C VAL A 45 14.40 19.90 -15.11
N GLU A 46 13.63 20.85 -15.63
CA GLU A 46 13.56 21.15 -17.07
C GLU A 46 14.93 21.47 -17.68
N ARG A 47 15.75 22.26 -16.97
CA ARG A 47 17.10 22.65 -17.42
C ARG A 47 18.03 21.45 -17.66
N LEU A 48 17.82 20.35 -16.94
CA LEU A 48 18.59 19.12 -17.07
C LEU A 48 17.83 18.03 -17.85
N GLY A 49 16.59 18.29 -18.25
CA GLY A 49 15.69 17.36 -18.93
C GLY A 49 15.39 16.13 -18.09
N ILE A 50 15.14 16.32 -16.79
CA ILE A 50 14.82 15.26 -15.81
C ILE A 50 13.32 15.30 -15.54
N ALA A 51 12.66 14.16 -15.61
CA ALA A 51 11.21 14.09 -15.41
C ALA A 51 10.84 14.26 -13.92
N ALA A 52 9.57 14.58 -13.68
CA ALA A 52 9.01 14.49 -12.34
C ALA A 52 9.04 13.04 -11.87
N PHE A 53 9.27 12.83 -10.58
CA PHE A 53 9.34 11.51 -9.98
C PHE A 53 8.41 11.43 -8.78
N ARG A 54 7.76 10.27 -8.63
CA ARG A 54 6.86 10.02 -7.51
C ARG A 54 7.34 8.80 -6.72
N THR A 55 7.55 8.97 -5.43
CA THR A 55 7.62 7.84 -4.51
C THR A 55 6.21 7.45 -4.10
N GLY A 56 5.92 6.15 -4.16
CA GLY A 56 4.62 5.62 -3.77
C GLY A 56 3.70 5.24 -4.91
N GLN A 57 3.40 3.95 -4.93
CA GLN A 57 2.30 3.30 -5.60
C GLN A 57 1.98 2.04 -4.79
N GLU A 58 0.73 1.83 -4.46
CA GLU A 58 0.34 0.64 -3.72
C GLU A 58 0.20 -0.57 -4.63
N ALA A 59 0.74 -1.68 -4.14
CA ALA A 59 0.90 -2.92 -4.88
C ALA A 59 0.80 -4.14 -3.93
N LEU A 60 -0.06 -4.10 -2.91
CA LEU A 60 -0.12 -5.12 -1.85
C LEU A 60 -0.47 -6.51 -2.39
N HIS A 61 -1.53 -6.58 -3.20
CA HIS A 61 -2.03 -7.81 -3.84
C HIS A 61 -2.58 -7.53 -5.25
N GLY A 62 -1.99 -6.57 -5.95
CA GLY A 62 -2.53 -5.96 -7.15
C GLY A 62 -2.25 -4.46 -7.16
N VAL A 63 -2.36 -3.80 -8.31
CA VAL A 63 -2.17 -2.35 -8.38
C VAL A 63 -3.38 -1.65 -7.76
N ALA A 64 -3.17 -0.85 -6.71
CA ALA A 64 -4.26 -0.16 -6.02
C ALA A 64 -4.48 1.26 -6.53
N TRP A 65 -5.70 1.77 -6.34
CA TRP A 65 -6.12 3.19 -6.53
C TRP A 65 -6.08 3.74 -7.96
N MET A 66 -5.42 3.07 -8.90
CA MET A 66 -5.22 3.54 -10.27
C MET A 66 -6.30 3.05 -11.25
N GLY A 67 -7.43 2.60 -10.72
CA GLY A 67 -8.57 2.09 -11.50
C GLY A 67 -8.50 0.57 -11.71
N PRO A 68 -8.97 0.07 -12.86
CA PRO A 68 -9.04 -1.36 -13.15
C PRO A 68 -7.69 -2.10 -13.06
N ALA A 69 -7.63 -3.20 -12.31
CA ALA A 69 -6.44 -4.04 -12.13
C ALA A 69 -6.84 -5.50 -11.86
N THR A 70 -5.92 -6.45 -12.05
CA THR A 70 -6.09 -7.77 -11.43
C THR A 70 -5.96 -7.65 -9.92
N VAL A 71 -6.87 -8.30 -9.19
CA VAL A 71 -6.84 -8.39 -7.73
C VAL A 71 -6.56 -9.84 -7.36
N PHE A 72 -5.43 -10.06 -6.70
CA PHE A 72 -5.00 -11.36 -6.20
C PHE A 72 -5.59 -11.61 -4.80
N PRO A 73 -5.48 -12.82 -4.23
CA PRO A 73 -5.78 -13.01 -2.82
C PRO A 73 -5.01 -11.99 -1.97
N GLN A 74 -5.67 -11.49 -0.93
CA GLN A 74 -5.04 -10.63 0.05
C GLN A 74 -3.79 -11.31 0.67
N ALA A 75 -2.84 -10.54 1.19
CA ALA A 75 -1.52 -11.00 1.62
C ALA A 75 -1.59 -12.18 2.59
N VAL A 76 -2.51 -12.19 3.55
CA VAL A 76 -2.73 -13.36 4.43
C VAL A 76 -3.08 -14.64 3.66
N GLY A 77 -3.86 -14.52 2.59
CA GLY A 77 -4.17 -15.63 1.68
C GLY A 77 -2.94 -16.07 0.87
N LEU A 78 -2.13 -15.13 0.38
CA LEU A 78 -0.86 -15.45 -0.28
C LEU A 78 0.11 -16.15 0.68
N GLY A 79 0.18 -15.72 1.94
CA GLY A 79 0.96 -16.38 2.99
C GLY A 79 0.48 -17.81 3.26
N ALA A 80 -0.84 -18.03 3.26
CA ALA A 80 -1.46 -19.34 3.46
C ALA A 80 -1.17 -20.36 2.34
N THR A 81 -0.63 -19.93 1.19
CA THR A 81 -0.22 -20.84 0.11
C THR A 81 1.03 -21.65 0.45
N TRP A 82 1.88 -21.14 1.37
CA TRP A 82 3.23 -21.68 1.64
C TRP A 82 4.07 -21.89 0.36
N ASN A 83 3.79 -21.12 -0.69
CA ASN A 83 4.37 -21.31 -2.02
C ASN A 83 5.07 -20.03 -2.51
N PRO A 84 6.38 -19.88 -2.19
CA PRO A 84 7.16 -18.73 -2.64
C PRO A 84 7.18 -18.57 -4.16
N GLU A 85 7.24 -19.65 -4.94
CA GLU A 85 7.29 -19.54 -6.40
C GLU A 85 5.99 -19.00 -6.99
N LEU A 86 4.84 -19.42 -6.47
CA LEU A 86 3.54 -18.84 -6.82
C LEU A 86 3.52 -17.34 -6.48
N VAL A 87 3.93 -16.95 -5.27
CA VAL A 87 3.93 -15.54 -4.85
C VAL A 87 4.91 -14.69 -5.67
N ARG A 88 6.05 -15.25 -6.09
CA ARG A 88 6.96 -14.59 -7.03
C ARG A 88 6.29 -14.32 -8.38
N ARG A 89 5.54 -15.29 -8.92
CA ARG A 89 4.75 -15.10 -10.15
C ARG A 89 3.67 -14.03 -9.96
N VAL A 90 3.04 -13.94 -8.79
CA VAL A 90 2.09 -12.87 -8.46
C VAL A 90 2.79 -11.51 -8.48
N GLY A 91 3.94 -11.36 -7.82
CA GLY A 91 4.73 -10.11 -7.86
C GLY A 91 5.18 -9.73 -9.28
N ASP A 92 5.53 -10.72 -10.11
CA ASP A 92 5.88 -10.50 -11.52
C ASP A 92 4.69 -9.97 -12.34
N ALA A 93 3.50 -10.53 -12.15
CA ALA A 93 2.27 -10.03 -12.78
C ALA A 93 1.95 -8.61 -12.31
N VAL A 94 1.95 -8.35 -10.99
CA VAL A 94 1.64 -7.03 -10.42
C VAL A 94 2.59 -5.96 -10.94
N SER A 95 3.90 -6.21 -10.97
CA SER A 95 4.87 -5.23 -11.46
C SER A 95 4.76 -4.94 -12.97
N LYS A 96 4.34 -5.91 -13.78
CA LYS A 96 4.01 -5.68 -15.20
C LYS A 96 2.78 -4.78 -15.34
N GLU A 97 1.77 -4.95 -14.49
CA GLU A 97 0.61 -4.07 -14.46
C GLU A 97 0.97 -2.66 -13.98
N VAL A 98 1.83 -2.51 -12.97
CA VAL A 98 2.35 -1.19 -12.55
C VAL A 98 3.00 -0.47 -13.73
N ARG A 99 3.86 -1.15 -14.50
CA ARG A 99 4.48 -0.60 -15.72
C ARG A 99 3.44 -0.25 -16.79
N ALA A 100 2.42 -1.09 -16.98
CA ALA A 100 1.36 -0.84 -17.95
C ALA A 100 0.49 0.36 -17.58
N MET A 101 0.24 0.57 -16.29
CA MET A 101 -0.46 1.76 -15.80
C MET A 101 0.43 3.00 -15.88
N ARG A 102 1.72 2.90 -15.54
CA ARG A 102 2.68 3.99 -15.72
C ARG A 102 2.75 4.48 -17.15
N ALA A 103 2.74 3.57 -18.13
CA ALA A 103 2.75 3.93 -19.55
C ALA A 103 1.51 4.75 -19.98
N LYS A 104 0.42 4.71 -19.20
CA LYS A 104 -0.83 5.46 -19.45
C LYS A 104 -0.93 6.72 -18.59
N ASP A 105 -0.32 6.72 -17.42
CA ASP A 105 -0.36 7.81 -16.45
C ASP A 105 0.99 7.94 -15.73
N ASP A 106 1.74 9.00 -16.06
CA ASP A 106 3.03 9.31 -15.46
C ASP A 106 2.97 9.62 -13.95
N ARG A 107 1.77 9.72 -13.37
CA ARG A 107 1.58 9.85 -11.92
C ARG A 107 1.68 8.52 -11.17
N VAL A 108 1.66 7.37 -11.85
CA VAL A 108 1.86 6.06 -11.21
C VAL A 108 3.32 5.97 -10.77
N GLY A 109 3.58 5.80 -9.48
CA GLY A 109 4.95 5.60 -8.98
C GLY A 109 5.50 4.23 -9.37
N LEU A 110 6.77 4.16 -9.73
CA LEU A 110 7.49 2.87 -9.89
C LEU A 110 8.18 2.43 -8.59
N ASN A 111 8.24 3.31 -7.58
CA ASN A 111 8.54 2.96 -6.20
C ASN A 111 7.26 2.48 -5.53
N VAL A 112 7.18 1.17 -5.25
CA VAL A 112 5.95 0.52 -4.79
C VAL A 112 6.01 0.23 -3.29
N TRP A 113 4.96 0.60 -2.56
CA TRP A 113 4.88 0.45 -1.10
C TRP A 113 4.35 -0.93 -0.71
N ALA A 114 5.07 -1.97 -1.10
CA ALA A 114 4.72 -3.34 -0.78
C ALA A 114 5.99 -4.21 -0.69
N PRO A 115 5.93 -5.30 0.09
CA PRO A 115 4.80 -5.75 0.90
C PRO A 115 4.80 -5.24 2.35
N THR A 116 3.67 -5.43 3.04
CA THR A 116 3.59 -5.34 4.51
C THR A 116 4.18 -6.60 5.12
N VAL A 117 5.29 -6.48 5.87
CA VAL A 117 6.01 -7.60 6.51
C VAL A 117 5.86 -7.61 8.03
N ASN A 118 5.05 -6.71 8.60
CA ASN A 118 4.71 -6.78 10.01
C ASN A 118 4.02 -8.12 10.31
N LEU A 119 4.42 -8.76 11.42
CA LEU A 119 3.95 -10.08 11.78
C LEU A 119 2.55 -10.00 12.37
N LEU A 120 1.72 -11.01 12.11
CA LEU A 120 0.32 -11.09 12.58
C LEU A 120 0.23 -11.42 14.07
N ARG A 121 0.87 -10.59 14.90
CA ARG A 121 1.11 -10.86 16.32
C ARG A 121 -0.16 -10.90 17.16
N HIS A 122 -1.13 -10.05 16.85
CA HIS A 122 -2.36 -9.94 17.61
C HIS A 122 -3.56 -9.95 16.66
N PRO A 123 -4.54 -10.86 16.84
CA PRO A 123 -5.63 -11.06 15.88
C PRO A 123 -6.56 -9.85 15.73
N LEU A 124 -6.55 -8.90 16.68
CA LEU A 124 -7.34 -7.67 16.61
C LEU A 124 -6.65 -6.51 15.87
N TRP A 125 -5.45 -6.70 15.33
CA TRP A 125 -4.83 -5.66 14.52
C TRP A 125 -5.67 -5.43 13.26
N GLY A 126 -6.20 -4.20 13.08
CA GLY A 126 -7.14 -3.86 12.01
C GLY A 126 -6.55 -3.86 10.59
N ARG A 127 -5.25 -4.14 10.44
CA ARG A 127 -4.57 -4.36 9.15
C ARG A 127 -3.93 -5.74 9.09
N ASN A 128 -4.41 -6.69 9.91
CA ASN A 128 -3.91 -8.07 9.91
C ASN A 128 -3.99 -8.72 8.53
N GLU A 129 -5.00 -8.40 7.72
CA GLU A 129 -5.10 -9.01 6.40
C GLU A 129 -3.90 -8.67 5.49
N GLU A 130 -3.19 -7.58 5.75
CA GLU A 130 -2.06 -7.12 4.93
C GLU A 130 -0.75 -7.86 5.20
N GLY A 131 -0.62 -8.54 6.34
CA GLY A 131 0.57 -9.33 6.66
C GLY A 131 0.45 -10.78 6.18
N TYR A 132 1.59 -11.46 6.02
CA TYR A 132 1.61 -12.84 5.52
C TYR A 132 1.40 -13.90 6.61
N SER A 133 2.00 -13.72 7.79
CA SER A 133 2.00 -14.71 8.86
C SER A 133 2.40 -14.10 10.21
N GLU A 134 2.12 -14.81 11.30
CA GLU A 134 2.72 -14.55 12.62
C GLU A 134 4.17 -15.07 12.72
N ASP A 135 4.62 -15.92 11.79
CA ASP A 135 5.97 -16.48 11.78
C ASP A 135 6.95 -15.61 10.95
N PRO A 136 8.09 -15.19 11.53
CA PRO A 136 9.05 -14.34 10.83
C PRO A 136 9.73 -15.02 9.64
N LYS A 137 9.88 -16.35 9.66
CA LYS A 137 10.58 -17.09 8.61
C LYS A 137 9.69 -17.25 7.38
N LEU A 138 8.43 -17.63 7.57
CA LEU A 138 7.44 -17.68 6.50
C LEU A 138 7.20 -16.29 5.91
N THR A 139 7.01 -15.28 6.77
CA THR A 139 6.83 -13.90 6.33
C THR A 139 8.00 -13.43 5.46
N SER A 140 9.24 -13.64 5.91
CA SER A 140 10.42 -13.22 5.14
C SER A 140 10.57 -14.00 3.83
N ALA A 141 10.28 -15.31 3.82
CA ALA A 141 10.36 -16.11 2.59
C ALA A 141 9.33 -15.68 1.53
N ILE A 142 8.08 -15.45 1.95
CA ILE A 142 7.00 -14.98 1.07
C ILE A 142 7.26 -13.54 0.60
N ALA A 143 7.69 -12.65 1.50
CA ALA A 143 8.04 -11.27 1.16
C ALA A 143 9.23 -11.19 0.18
N THR A 144 10.26 -12.02 0.37
CA THR A 144 11.40 -12.12 -0.55
C THR A 144 10.93 -12.56 -1.93
N ALA A 145 10.05 -13.55 -2.01
CA ALA A 145 9.52 -14.01 -3.28
C ALA A 145 8.68 -12.94 -3.99
N TYR A 146 7.78 -12.28 -3.26
CA TYR A 146 6.96 -11.21 -3.82
C TYR A 146 7.81 -10.04 -4.33
N THR A 147 8.79 -9.60 -3.54
CA THR A 147 9.67 -8.48 -3.89
C THR A 147 10.60 -8.81 -5.05
N HIS A 148 11.10 -10.05 -5.18
CA HIS A 148 11.80 -10.48 -6.40
C HIS A 148 10.90 -10.38 -7.64
N GLY A 149 9.65 -10.86 -7.54
CA GLY A 149 8.67 -10.72 -8.62
C GLY A 149 8.44 -9.24 -8.98
N LEU A 150 8.28 -8.37 -7.98
CA LEU A 150 8.04 -6.95 -8.19
C LEU A 150 9.26 -6.23 -8.82
N ARG A 151 10.45 -6.48 -8.26
CA ARG A 151 11.73 -5.88 -8.72
C ARG A 151 12.08 -6.37 -10.12
N GLY A 152 11.78 -7.63 -10.44
CA GLY A 152 12.19 -8.29 -11.67
C GLY A 152 13.67 -8.72 -11.64
N ASP A 153 14.02 -9.63 -12.55
CA ASP A 153 15.31 -10.34 -12.53
C ASP A 153 16.42 -9.66 -13.32
N HIS A 154 16.15 -8.52 -13.96
CA HIS A 154 17.15 -7.87 -14.80
C HIS A 154 18.28 -7.29 -13.90
N PRO A 155 19.55 -7.58 -14.23
CA PRO A 155 20.68 -7.35 -13.30
C PRO A 155 20.95 -5.89 -12.99
N THR A 156 20.56 -4.97 -13.89
CA THR A 156 20.82 -3.53 -13.77
C THR A 156 19.52 -2.74 -13.56
N TYR A 157 18.60 -2.85 -14.53
CA TYR A 157 17.31 -2.16 -14.51
C TYR A 157 16.19 -2.94 -13.82
N TRP A 158 15.62 -2.35 -12.78
CA TRP A 158 14.50 -2.88 -12.03
C TRP A 158 13.17 -2.53 -12.69
N ARG A 159 12.23 -3.47 -12.67
CA ARG A 159 10.85 -3.25 -13.14
C ARG A 159 10.10 -2.33 -12.19
N THR A 160 10.16 -2.58 -10.89
CA THR A 160 9.68 -1.64 -9.87
C THR A 160 10.71 -1.57 -8.73
N ALA A 161 10.52 -0.65 -7.80
CA ALA A 161 11.38 -0.45 -6.64
C ALA A 161 10.57 -0.73 -5.36
N PRO A 162 10.53 -1.99 -4.87
CA PRO A 162 9.71 -2.38 -3.73
C PRO A 162 10.22 -1.81 -2.41
N VAL A 163 9.29 -1.42 -1.53
CA VAL A 163 9.58 -0.87 -0.21
C VAL A 163 8.84 -1.69 0.85
N LEU A 164 9.60 -2.32 1.75
CA LEU A 164 9.00 -3.08 2.86
C LEU A 164 8.35 -2.13 3.85
N LYS A 165 7.19 -2.49 4.37
CA LYS A 165 6.51 -1.70 5.40
C LYS A 165 5.94 -2.56 6.53
N HIS A 166 5.74 -2.06 7.72
CA HIS A 166 6.12 -0.73 8.24
C HIS A 166 7.21 -0.95 9.29
N TRP A 167 8.34 -0.30 9.10
CA TRP A 167 9.55 -0.40 9.92
C TRP A 167 9.40 0.44 11.20
N LEU A 168 9.22 -0.11 12.39
CA LEU A 168 9.10 -1.51 12.75
C LEU A 168 8.14 -1.69 13.94
N ALA A 169 7.81 -2.96 14.24
CA ALA A 169 6.95 -3.36 15.35
C ALA A 169 5.59 -2.63 15.36
N HIS A 170 4.94 -2.56 14.19
CA HIS A 170 3.68 -1.86 13.94
C HIS A 170 2.53 -2.85 13.79
N ASN A 171 1.70 -3.01 14.83
CA ASN A 171 0.55 -3.91 14.83
C ASN A 171 -0.65 -3.36 15.63
N ASN A 172 -0.81 -2.04 15.69
CA ASN A 172 -1.87 -1.39 16.43
C ASN A 172 -2.38 -0.18 15.65
N GLU A 173 -3.68 -0.12 15.38
CA GLU A 173 -4.29 0.97 14.62
C GLU A 173 -4.84 2.10 15.51
N THR A 174 -5.29 1.78 16.72
CA THR A 174 -5.81 2.79 17.65
C THR A 174 -4.69 3.69 18.13
N ASP A 175 -4.79 4.99 17.90
CA ASP A 175 -3.77 5.98 18.27
C ASP A 175 -2.37 5.59 17.75
N ARG A 176 -2.31 5.04 16.53
CA ARG A 176 -1.11 4.42 15.98
C ARG A 176 0.11 5.34 15.84
N SER A 177 -0.07 6.67 15.86
CA SER A 177 1.03 7.63 15.90
C SER A 177 1.57 7.87 17.30
N THR A 178 0.75 7.75 18.36
CA THR A 178 1.16 8.10 19.73
C THR A 178 1.44 6.88 20.61
N THR A 179 1.03 5.69 20.17
CA THR A 179 1.32 4.45 20.89
C THR A 179 2.78 4.01 20.75
N SER A 180 3.30 3.35 21.79
CA SER A 180 4.65 2.78 21.79
C SER A 180 4.65 1.27 21.96
N SER A 181 5.22 0.58 20.98
CA SER A 181 5.53 -0.85 21.05
C SER A 181 6.74 -1.06 21.97
N SER A 182 6.49 -1.64 23.14
CA SER A 182 7.54 -2.01 24.09
C SER A 182 8.10 -3.40 23.76
N VAL A 183 9.28 -3.45 23.18
CA VAL A 183 9.93 -4.68 22.71
C VAL A 183 11.28 -4.88 23.40
N ARG A 184 11.44 -6.03 24.07
CA ARG A 184 12.74 -6.43 24.63
C ARG A 184 13.75 -6.64 23.49
N PRO A 185 15.06 -6.37 23.67
CA PRO A 185 16.06 -6.54 22.63
C PRO A 185 16.01 -7.91 21.93
N ARG A 186 15.78 -8.98 22.71
CA ARG A 186 15.62 -10.32 22.14
C ARG A 186 14.46 -10.42 21.14
N VAL A 187 13.27 -9.91 21.50
CA VAL A 187 12.10 -9.93 20.61
C VAL A 187 12.34 -9.06 19.38
N LEU A 188 12.93 -7.89 19.57
CA LEU A 188 13.30 -7.00 18.47
C LEU A 188 14.18 -7.72 17.43
N HIS A 189 15.21 -8.45 17.87
CA HIS A 189 16.15 -9.11 16.95
C HIS A 189 15.67 -10.48 16.43
N GLU A 190 14.98 -11.28 17.23
CA GLU A 190 14.54 -12.63 16.86
C GLU A 190 13.18 -12.62 16.12
N TYR A 191 12.41 -11.52 16.19
CA TYR A 191 11.04 -11.45 15.66
C TYR A 191 10.84 -10.25 14.73
N ASP A 192 10.85 -9.02 15.25
CA ASP A 192 10.46 -7.83 14.46
C ASP A 192 11.44 -7.50 13.33
N LEU A 193 12.75 -7.42 13.62
CA LEU A 193 13.78 -7.18 12.59
C LEU A 193 13.94 -8.38 11.65
N LYS A 194 13.67 -9.59 12.14
CA LYS A 194 13.84 -10.83 11.39
C LYS A 194 12.92 -10.87 10.17
N ALA A 195 11.72 -10.29 10.26
CA ALA A 195 10.77 -10.21 9.14
C ALA A 195 11.25 -9.34 7.96
N PHE A 196 12.17 -8.40 8.20
CA PHE A 196 12.73 -7.53 7.15
C PHE A 196 14.06 -8.06 6.60
N ARG A 197 14.89 -8.62 7.48
CA ARG A 197 16.31 -8.84 7.23
C ARG A 197 16.61 -9.67 5.99
N GLU A 198 16.01 -10.85 5.82
CA GLU A 198 16.41 -11.74 4.72
C GLU A 198 15.99 -11.16 3.36
N THR A 199 14.85 -10.46 3.30
CA THR A 199 14.40 -9.75 2.09
C THR A 199 15.37 -8.62 1.69
N VAL A 200 15.91 -7.89 2.67
CA VAL A 200 16.91 -6.84 2.44
C VAL A 200 18.26 -7.45 2.01
N GLU A 201 18.73 -8.49 2.71
CA GLU A 201 19.98 -9.21 2.39
C GLU A 201 19.91 -9.87 1.00
N ALA A 202 18.73 -10.28 0.54
CA ALA A 202 18.50 -10.79 -0.82
C ALA A 202 18.61 -9.71 -1.91
N GLY A 203 18.69 -8.42 -1.53
CA GLY A 203 18.72 -7.28 -2.45
C GLY A 203 17.42 -7.07 -3.21
N ALA A 204 16.30 -7.70 -2.81
CA ALA A 204 15.05 -7.68 -3.57
C ALA A 204 14.26 -6.37 -3.43
N VAL A 205 14.72 -5.44 -2.60
CA VAL A 205 14.00 -4.22 -2.21
C VAL A 205 14.82 -2.97 -2.45
N ALA A 206 14.12 -1.86 -2.69
CA ALA A 206 14.69 -0.53 -2.77
C ALA A 206 14.86 0.13 -1.39
N GLY A 207 14.14 -0.34 -0.36
CA GLY A 207 14.23 0.22 0.99
C GLY A 207 13.09 -0.20 1.89
N VAL A 208 12.84 0.60 2.93
CA VAL A 208 11.74 0.39 3.89
C VAL A 208 10.95 1.67 4.14
N MET A 209 9.75 1.52 4.68
CA MET A 209 8.90 2.60 5.12
C MET A 209 8.77 2.60 6.65
N PRO A 210 9.29 3.60 7.37
CA PRO A 210 9.16 3.68 8.82
C PRO A 210 7.70 3.84 9.26
N ALA A 211 7.30 3.14 10.30
CA ALA A 211 5.93 3.13 10.83
C ALA A 211 5.62 4.40 11.63
N TYR A 212 4.33 4.65 11.84
CA TYR A 212 3.84 5.75 12.69
C TYR A 212 4.28 5.64 14.16
N ASN A 213 4.21 4.43 14.72
CA ASN A 213 4.33 4.26 16.17
C ASN A 213 5.76 4.49 16.68
N LEU A 214 5.85 4.63 18.00
CA LEU A 214 7.11 4.60 18.72
C LEU A 214 7.52 3.15 19.02
N VAL A 215 8.82 2.90 19.14
CA VAL A 215 9.38 1.62 19.62
C VAL A 215 10.29 1.92 20.80
N ASN A 216 9.99 1.33 21.95
CA ASN A 216 10.68 1.62 23.21
C ASN A 216 10.80 3.14 23.50
N GLY A 217 9.71 3.88 23.28
CA GLY A 217 9.63 5.32 23.52
C GLY A 217 10.29 6.22 22.48
N ARG A 218 10.73 5.70 21.32
CA ARG A 218 11.31 6.50 20.23
C ARG A 218 10.53 6.33 18.92
N PRO A 219 10.16 7.43 18.21
CA PRO A 219 9.50 7.33 16.91
C PRO A 219 10.37 6.61 15.88
N ASN A 220 9.76 5.77 15.05
CA ASN A 220 10.48 5.01 14.03
C ASN A 220 11.20 5.91 13.00
N HIS A 221 10.65 7.11 12.74
CA HIS A 221 11.21 8.09 11.80
C HIS A 221 12.52 8.71 12.28
N VAL A 222 12.83 8.65 13.58
CA VAL A 222 14.11 9.09 14.17
C VAL A 222 14.87 7.96 14.86
N SER A 223 14.55 6.72 14.47
CA SER A 223 15.12 5.52 15.06
C SER A 223 16.54 5.26 14.58
N PRO A 224 17.50 4.98 15.48
CA PRO A 224 18.86 4.61 15.08
C PRO A 224 18.91 3.25 14.37
N TYR A 225 17.85 2.46 14.38
CA TYR A 225 17.85 1.15 13.72
C TYR A 225 17.91 1.24 12.19
N LEU A 226 17.53 2.38 11.59
CA LEU A 226 17.74 2.60 10.15
C LEU A 226 19.23 2.53 9.79
N SER A 227 20.10 3.19 10.56
CA SER A 227 21.54 3.20 10.30
C SER A 227 22.26 1.99 10.93
N THR A 228 21.90 1.62 12.15
CA THR A 228 22.61 0.58 12.92
C THR A 228 22.16 -0.85 12.63
N GLN A 229 21.01 -1.03 11.95
CA GLN A 229 20.51 -2.34 11.54
C GLN A 229 20.29 -2.39 10.04
N LEU A 230 19.25 -1.71 9.53
CA LEU A 230 18.80 -1.85 8.13
C LEU A 230 19.94 -1.67 7.12
N ARG A 231 20.68 -0.55 7.23
CA ARG A 231 21.77 -0.21 6.30
C ARG A 231 23.02 -1.08 6.47
N THR A 232 23.11 -1.91 7.52
CA THR A 232 24.22 -2.85 7.73
C THR A 232 24.02 -4.19 7.04
N TRP A 233 22.81 -4.46 6.54
CA TRP A 233 22.44 -5.74 5.94
C TRP A 233 22.74 -5.82 4.44
N THR A 234 23.13 -4.71 3.82
CA THR A 234 23.44 -4.64 2.39
C THR A 234 24.39 -3.47 2.11
N ASP A 235 25.18 -3.61 1.05
CA ASP A 235 26.01 -2.53 0.50
C ASP A 235 25.23 -1.63 -0.49
N GLU A 236 24.01 -2.02 -0.86
CA GLU A 236 23.16 -1.26 -1.77
C GLU A 236 22.59 0.00 -1.10
N ASP A 237 22.44 1.07 -1.89
CA ASP A 237 21.74 2.28 -1.45
C ASP A 237 20.25 1.98 -1.24
N LEU A 238 19.80 2.05 0.02
CA LEU A 238 18.39 1.94 0.38
C LEU A 238 17.72 3.32 0.44
N LEU A 239 16.59 3.47 -0.27
CA LEU A 239 15.70 4.63 -0.25
C LEU A 239 14.61 4.42 0.81
N VAL A 240 14.65 5.19 1.89
CA VAL A 240 13.67 5.13 2.98
C VAL A 240 12.58 6.18 2.75
N CYS A 241 11.34 5.75 2.57
CA CYS A 241 10.17 6.64 2.40
C CYS A 241 9.38 6.71 3.70
N SER A 242 9.01 7.89 4.20
CA SER A 242 8.15 7.97 5.38
C SER A 242 6.77 7.36 5.12
N ASP A 243 6.08 6.91 6.17
CA ASP A 243 4.63 6.68 6.07
C ASP A 243 3.90 8.01 5.90
N ALA A 244 2.68 7.97 5.36
CA ALA A 244 1.93 9.15 4.95
C ALA A 244 1.52 10.02 6.14
N GLY A 245 1.99 11.27 6.19
CA GLY A 245 1.71 12.22 7.27
C GLY A 245 2.54 11.98 8.55
N ALA A 246 3.32 10.90 8.61
CA ALA A 246 4.15 10.61 9.77
C ALA A 246 5.23 11.66 10.07
N PRO A 247 5.83 12.36 9.07
CA PRO A 247 6.76 13.45 9.37
C PRO A 247 6.13 14.59 10.18
N SER A 248 4.87 14.92 9.95
CA SER A 248 4.13 15.93 10.73
C SER A 248 3.76 15.44 12.13
N ASN A 249 3.50 14.14 12.30
CA ASN A 249 3.14 13.55 13.60
C ASN A 249 4.20 13.79 14.68
N LEU A 250 5.49 13.80 14.31
CA LEU A 250 6.62 14.03 15.22
C LEU A 250 6.48 15.30 16.09
N VAL A 251 5.73 16.30 15.61
CA VAL A 251 5.44 17.55 16.34
C VAL A 251 3.98 17.59 16.78
N GLU A 252 3.07 17.25 15.88
CA GLU A 252 1.63 17.50 16.07
C GLU A 252 0.98 16.53 17.05
N SER A 253 1.11 15.23 16.84
CA SER A 253 0.45 14.22 17.67
C SER A 253 1.40 13.56 18.67
N GLU A 254 2.66 13.35 18.30
CA GLU A 254 3.67 12.70 19.13
C GLU A 254 4.32 13.67 20.12
N HIS A 255 4.33 14.97 19.81
CA HIS A 255 5.01 16.01 20.60
C HIS A 255 6.46 15.65 20.96
N TYR A 256 7.17 14.97 20.05
CA TYR A 256 8.54 14.51 20.28
C TYR A 256 9.57 15.61 19.98
N PHE A 257 9.23 16.54 19.09
CA PHE A 257 9.99 17.75 18.81
C PHE A 257 9.12 18.99 18.96
N ASP A 258 9.75 20.12 19.31
CA ASP A 258 9.06 21.41 19.48
C ASP A 258 8.74 22.07 18.13
N THR A 259 9.56 21.81 17.10
CA THR A 259 9.40 22.43 15.77
C THR A 259 9.50 21.43 14.62
N HIS A 260 8.83 21.73 13.51
CA HIS A 260 8.84 20.86 12.33
C HIS A 260 10.20 20.83 11.62
N GLU A 261 11.00 21.89 11.68
CA GLU A 261 12.35 21.90 11.13
C GLU A 261 13.26 20.94 11.91
N GLU A 262 13.16 20.89 13.24
CA GLU A 262 13.91 19.94 14.08
C GLU A 262 13.50 18.50 13.79
N ALA A 263 12.19 18.24 13.73
CA ALA A 263 11.66 16.91 13.40
C ALA A 263 12.10 16.43 12.02
N THR A 264 12.01 17.30 11.01
CA THR A 264 12.37 16.98 9.62
C THR A 264 13.87 16.75 9.50
N ALA A 265 14.69 17.61 10.13
CA ALA A 265 16.14 17.45 10.17
C ALA A 265 16.55 16.13 10.83
N ALA A 266 16.01 15.85 12.02
CA ALA A 266 16.30 14.62 12.75
C ALA A 266 15.90 13.36 11.97
N SER A 267 14.78 13.42 11.25
CA SER A 267 14.32 12.31 10.40
C SER A 267 15.25 12.07 9.21
N LEU A 268 15.68 13.14 8.52
CA LEU A 268 16.62 13.05 7.40
C LEU A 268 17.96 12.46 7.87
N VAL A 269 18.48 12.94 9.01
CA VAL A 269 19.75 12.46 9.61
C VAL A 269 19.62 11.01 10.09
N ALA A 270 18.47 10.60 10.64
CA ALA A 270 18.20 9.21 10.99
C ALA A 270 18.17 8.29 9.74
N GLY A 271 17.89 8.88 8.58
CA GLY A 271 17.99 8.24 7.28
C GLY A 271 16.66 8.07 6.56
N VAL A 272 15.64 8.89 6.84
CA VAL A 272 14.46 9.05 6.00
C VAL A 272 14.84 9.90 4.78
N ASP A 273 14.67 9.37 3.58
CA ASP A 273 15.17 9.99 2.35
C ASP A 273 14.05 10.65 1.51
N SER A 274 12.81 10.21 1.65
CA SER A 274 11.63 10.76 0.95
C SER A 274 10.47 10.96 1.91
N PHE A 275 9.94 12.18 1.97
CA PHE A 275 8.85 12.58 2.86
C PHE A 275 7.50 12.53 2.14
N THR A 276 6.67 11.58 2.59
CA THR A 276 5.28 11.39 2.19
C THR A 276 4.40 12.21 3.12
N ASP A 277 4.16 13.47 2.77
CA ASP A 277 3.37 14.39 3.58
C ASP A 277 2.73 15.47 2.69
N HIS A 278 1.69 16.14 3.21
CA HIS A 278 1.01 17.28 2.56
C HIS A 278 0.45 16.99 1.15
N GLY A 279 0.20 15.72 0.83
CA GLY A 279 -0.35 15.31 -0.47
C GLY A 279 0.55 15.73 -1.63
N THR A 280 -0.03 16.37 -2.66
CA THR A 280 0.72 16.85 -3.84
C THR A 280 1.39 18.22 -3.62
N ASP A 281 1.16 18.87 -2.49
CA ASP A 281 1.75 20.17 -2.18
C ASP A 281 3.08 19.99 -1.44
N SER A 282 4.18 20.20 -2.17
CA SER A 282 5.53 20.08 -1.61
C SER A 282 5.99 21.32 -0.83
N SER A 283 5.25 22.43 -0.87
CA SER A 283 5.72 23.74 -0.38
C SER A 283 6.06 23.72 1.11
N GLN A 284 5.24 23.07 1.93
CA GLN A 284 5.44 22.99 3.38
C GLN A 284 6.68 22.17 3.72
N MET A 285 6.85 21.00 3.10
CA MET A 285 8.02 20.15 3.33
C MET A 285 9.31 20.83 2.86
N ILE A 286 9.29 21.49 1.69
CA ILE A 286 10.42 22.28 1.18
C ILE A 286 10.77 23.40 2.17
N GLY A 287 9.78 24.14 2.68
CA GLY A 287 9.99 25.19 3.67
C GLY A 287 10.62 24.67 4.96
N ARG A 288 10.16 23.51 5.46
CA ARG A 288 10.73 22.86 6.66
C ARG A 288 12.20 22.46 6.45
N LEU A 289 12.55 21.92 5.28
CA LEU A 289 13.93 21.54 4.94
C LEU A 289 14.84 22.77 4.76
N GLN A 290 14.34 23.84 4.12
CA GLN A 290 15.06 25.11 3.97
C GLN A 290 15.32 25.75 5.35
N GLY A 291 14.28 25.86 6.18
CA GLY A 291 14.41 26.38 7.54
C GLY A 291 15.38 25.57 8.40
N ALA A 292 15.40 24.23 8.25
CA ALA A 292 16.37 23.37 8.92
C ALA A 292 17.83 23.66 8.50
N LEU A 293 18.08 23.89 7.20
CA LEU A 293 19.41 24.29 6.70
C LEU A 293 19.81 25.69 7.19
N GLU A 294 18.90 26.65 7.14
CA GLU A 294 19.13 28.03 7.61
C GLU A 294 19.46 28.09 9.11
N ARG A 295 18.83 27.21 9.90
CA ARG A 295 19.08 27.05 11.35
C ARG A 295 20.34 26.22 11.66
N GLY A 296 21.01 25.65 10.65
CA GLY A 296 22.17 24.78 10.83
C GLY A 296 21.85 23.41 11.45
N LEU A 297 20.59 22.98 11.39
CA LEU A 297 20.14 21.65 11.85
C LEU A 297 20.47 20.55 10.81
N LEU A 298 20.61 20.95 9.55
CA LEU A 298 21.05 20.11 8.44
C LEU A 298 22.27 20.74 7.78
N THR A 299 23.07 19.89 7.15
CA THR A 299 24.12 20.29 6.21
C THR A 299 23.69 19.98 4.78
N GLU A 300 24.32 20.62 3.79
CA GLU A 300 24.13 20.24 2.38
C GLU A 300 24.49 18.77 2.12
N ALA A 301 25.45 18.22 2.88
CA ALA A 301 25.86 16.83 2.76
C ALA A 301 24.76 15.83 3.20
N ASP A 302 23.93 16.21 4.18
CA ASP A 302 22.80 15.39 4.61
C ASP A 302 21.74 15.30 3.49
N VAL A 303 21.45 16.44 2.87
CA VAL A 303 20.55 16.52 1.70
C VAL A 303 21.11 15.73 0.51
N ASP A 304 22.40 15.91 0.21
CA ASP A 304 23.08 15.21 -0.89
C ASP A 304 23.05 13.69 -0.73
N THR A 305 23.16 13.21 0.51
CA THR A 305 23.08 11.78 0.83
C THR A 305 21.69 11.21 0.53
N ALA A 306 20.62 11.90 0.92
CA ALA A 306 19.25 11.47 0.64
C ALA A 306 18.91 11.54 -0.87
N VAL A 307 19.31 12.64 -1.54
CA VAL A 307 19.12 12.81 -2.99
C VAL A 307 19.88 11.73 -3.77
N ARG A 308 21.10 11.38 -3.36
CA ARG A 308 21.87 10.29 -3.97
C ARG A 308 21.09 8.99 -3.98
N ARG A 309 20.46 8.59 -2.86
CA ARG A 309 19.68 7.35 -2.75
C ARG A 309 18.46 7.37 -3.66
N GLN A 310 17.78 8.51 -3.75
CA GLN A 310 16.66 8.66 -4.66
C GLN A 310 17.09 8.58 -6.13
N LEU A 311 18.18 9.24 -6.50
CA LEU A 311 18.78 9.10 -7.83
C LEU A 311 19.19 7.64 -8.11
N SER A 312 19.80 6.96 -7.13
CA SER A 312 20.19 5.54 -7.19
C SER A 312 19.02 4.65 -7.63
N VAL A 313 17.83 4.86 -7.08
CA VAL A 313 16.60 4.17 -7.49
C VAL A 313 16.14 4.58 -8.88
N ARG A 314 16.15 5.88 -9.21
CA ARG A 314 15.73 6.39 -10.53
C ARG A 314 16.59 5.86 -11.69
N PHE A 315 17.91 5.77 -11.49
CA PHE A 315 18.82 5.12 -12.45
C PHE A 315 18.51 3.64 -12.62
N ARG A 316 18.28 2.91 -11.51
CA ARG A 316 17.89 1.50 -11.57
C ARG A 316 16.52 1.30 -12.18
N LEU A 317 15.61 2.26 -12.11
CA LEU A 317 14.30 2.17 -12.79
C LEU A 317 14.37 2.44 -14.31
N GLY A 318 15.55 2.78 -14.84
CA GLY A 318 15.78 2.97 -16.28
C GLY A 318 15.49 4.38 -16.79
N GLU A 319 15.16 5.34 -15.92
CA GLU A 319 14.75 6.70 -16.33
C GLU A 319 15.79 7.38 -17.24
N PHE A 320 17.07 7.18 -16.95
CA PHE A 320 18.17 7.82 -17.67
C PHE A 320 18.71 7.00 -18.85
N ASP A 321 18.22 5.76 -19.02
CA ASP A 321 18.67 4.80 -20.04
C ASP A 321 17.47 4.11 -20.72
N PRO A 322 16.51 4.85 -21.30
CA PRO A 322 15.26 4.27 -21.81
C PRO A 322 15.48 3.24 -22.94
N GLU A 323 16.59 3.34 -23.68
CA GLU A 323 16.95 2.37 -24.73
C GLU A 323 17.42 1.01 -24.16
N TYR A 324 17.80 0.97 -22.89
CA TYR A 324 18.29 -0.22 -22.20
C TYR A 324 17.31 -0.76 -21.15
N ASP A 325 16.22 -0.05 -20.85
CA ASP A 325 15.15 -0.53 -19.96
C ASP A 325 14.33 -1.62 -20.66
N PRO A 326 14.47 -2.91 -20.29
CA PRO A 326 13.73 -4.00 -20.94
C PRO A 326 12.25 -4.01 -20.55
N HIS A 327 11.84 -3.17 -19.60
CA HIS A 327 10.48 -3.11 -19.08
C HIS A 327 9.65 -1.98 -19.72
N GLY A 328 10.23 -1.25 -20.68
CA GLY A 328 9.48 -0.31 -21.53
C GLY A 328 8.51 -1.07 -22.44
N ALA A 329 7.26 -0.61 -22.51
CA ALA A 329 6.20 -1.11 -23.41
C ALA A 329 5.36 -2.33 -22.96
N THR A 330 5.04 -2.48 -21.66
CA THR A 330 3.84 -3.25 -21.27
C THR A 330 2.61 -2.35 -21.35
N SER A 331 1.50 -2.82 -21.91
CA SER A 331 0.25 -2.02 -22.05
C SER A 331 -0.98 -2.70 -21.46
N GLU A 332 -0.86 -3.97 -21.12
CA GLU A 332 -1.97 -4.81 -20.69
C GLU A 332 -1.94 -5.01 -19.17
N PHE A 333 -3.11 -4.82 -18.57
CA PHE A 333 -3.46 -5.21 -17.21
C PHE A 333 -4.68 -6.13 -17.30
N ASP A 334 -4.93 -6.94 -16.29
CA ASP A 334 -6.06 -7.87 -16.25
C ASP A 334 -6.11 -8.87 -17.42
N THR A 335 -4.93 -9.37 -17.79
CA THR A 335 -4.81 -10.36 -18.87
C THR A 335 -5.46 -11.69 -18.48
N PRO A 336 -5.88 -12.53 -19.44
CA PRO A 336 -6.31 -13.91 -19.14
C PRO A 336 -5.31 -14.69 -18.28
N ALA A 337 -4.01 -14.48 -18.48
CA ALA A 337 -2.95 -15.14 -17.71
C ALA A 337 -2.90 -14.64 -16.26
N HIS A 338 -3.06 -13.33 -16.02
CA HIS A 338 -3.12 -12.78 -14.67
C HIS A 338 -4.36 -13.24 -13.91
N ARG A 339 -5.52 -13.31 -14.59
CA ARG A 339 -6.76 -13.84 -14.01
C ARG A 339 -6.65 -15.33 -13.65
N ALA A 340 -6.06 -16.14 -14.54
CA ALA A 340 -5.78 -17.54 -14.25
C ALA A 340 -4.82 -17.71 -13.06
N LEU A 341 -3.81 -16.84 -12.95
CA LEU A 341 -2.90 -16.82 -11.80
C LEU A 341 -3.59 -16.41 -10.50
N ALA A 342 -4.50 -15.43 -10.54
CA ALA A 342 -5.30 -15.04 -9.38
C ALA A 342 -6.20 -16.19 -8.90
N GLN A 343 -6.79 -16.94 -9.83
CA GLN A 343 -7.53 -18.16 -9.52
C GLN A 343 -6.63 -19.23 -8.90
N GLU A 344 -5.48 -19.54 -9.50
CA GLU A 344 -4.52 -20.52 -8.96
C GLU A 344 -4.07 -20.14 -7.54
N ALA A 345 -3.81 -18.85 -7.30
CA ALA A 345 -3.44 -18.36 -5.99
C ALA A 345 -4.59 -18.51 -4.98
N ALA A 346 -5.83 -18.22 -5.39
CA ALA A 346 -7.00 -18.40 -4.54
C ALA A 346 -7.23 -19.89 -4.19
N GLU A 347 -7.08 -20.79 -5.16
CA GLU A 347 -7.21 -22.24 -4.97
C GLU A 347 -6.18 -22.79 -3.97
N GLN A 348 -4.95 -22.28 -3.99
CA GLN A 348 -3.89 -22.66 -3.04
C GLN A 348 -3.99 -21.95 -1.68
N ALA A 349 -4.73 -20.84 -1.58
CA ALA A 349 -4.91 -20.09 -0.34
C ALA A 349 -5.98 -20.68 0.59
N VAL A 350 -6.89 -21.52 0.07
CA VAL A 350 -7.99 -22.10 0.86
C VAL A 350 -7.45 -23.13 1.86
N VAL A 351 -7.73 -22.91 3.14
CA VAL A 351 -7.35 -23.81 4.22
C VAL A 351 -8.53 -24.67 4.66
N LEU A 352 -8.44 -25.99 4.49
CA LEU A 352 -9.42 -26.95 5.01
C LEU A 352 -9.18 -27.19 6.51
N LEU A 353 -9.89 -26.45 7.36
CA LEU A 353 -9.73 -26.54 8.82
C LEU A 353 -10.33 -27.83 9.43
N LYS A 354 -11.44 -28.32 8.87
CA LYS A 354 -12.14 -29.52 9.34
C LYS A 354 -12.82 -30.23 8.18
N ASN A 355 -12.71 -31.56 8.14
CA ASN A 355 -13.46 -32.42 7.24
C ASN A 355 -13.66 -33.80 7.88
N ASP A 356 -14.89 -34.27 7.94
CA ASP A 356 -15.30 -35.58 8.46
C ASP A 356 -15.80 -36.53 7.36
N GLY A 357 -15.38 -36.27 6.11
CA GLY A 357 -15.69 -37.09 4.93
C GLY A 357 -16.77 -36.49 4.02
N VAL A 358 -17.25 -35.27 4.32
CA VAL A 358 -18.25 -34.55 3.51
C VAL A 358 -17.63 -33.96 2.24
N LEU A 359 -16.40 -33.44 2.31
CA LEU A 359 -15.70 -32.89 1.15
C LEU A 359 -14.71 -33.92 0.55
N PRO A 360 -14.59 -33.98 -0.79
CA PRO A 360 -15.33 -33.20 -1.79
C PRO A 360 -16.79 -33.65 -1.94
N LEU A 361 -17.68 -32.73 -2.33
CA LEU A 361 -19.09 -33.03 -2.55
C LEU A 361 -19.29 -34.04 -3.67
N ALA A 362 -20.33 -34.88 -3.57
CA ALA A 362 -20.72 -35.78 -4.65
C ALA A 362 -21.30 -34.98 -5.85
N PRO A 363 -21.14 -35.46 -7.10
CA PRO A 363 -21.51 -34.71 -8.31
C PRO A 363 -22.96 -34.18 -8.38
N ASP A 364 -23.90 -34.87 -7.74
CA ASP A 364 -25.34 -34.59 -7.80
C ASP A 364 -25.92 -34.02 -6.50
N THR A 365 -25.05 -33.61 -5.57
CA THR A 365 -25.48 -32.98 -4.31
C THR A 365 -26.24 -31.67 -4.61
N ARG A 366 -27.45 -31.53 -4.06
CA ARG A 366 -28.15 -30.24 -3.97
C ARG A 366 -27.56 -29.44 -2.80
N VAL A 367 -27.26 -28.17 -3.04
CA VAL A 367 -26.50 -27.32 -2.12
C VAL A 367 -27.38 -26.14 -1.70
N ALA A 368 -27.57 -25.98 -0.39
CA ALA A 368 -28.09 -24.74 0.17
C ALA A 368 -26.90 -23.83 0.54
N VAL A 369 -26.84 -22.64 -0.06
CA VAL A 369 -25.82 -21.62 0.24
C VAL A 369 -26.46 -20.58 1.14
N VAL A 370 -25.95 -20.45 2.37
CA VAL A 370 -26.54 -19.58 3.38
C VAL A 370 -25.50 -18.61 3.94
N GLY A 371 -25.84 -17.33 3.98
CA GLY A 371 -25.06 -16.31 4.69
C GLY A 371 -24.74 -15.07 3.87
N LEU A 372 -24.40 -13.99 4.59
CA LEU A 372 -24.14 -12.65 4.04
C LEU A 372 -22.93 -12.55 3.10
N LEU A 373 -22.04 -13.54 3.11
CA LEU A 373 -20.84 -13.56 2.27
C LEU A 373 -20.99 -14.43 1.01
N ALA A 374 -22.13 -15.09 0.83
CA ALA A 374 -22.35 -16.03 -0.26
C ALA A 374 -22.20 -15.35 -1.63
N ASP A 375 -22.83 -14.18 -1.81
CA ASP A 375 -22.74 -13.39 -3.04
C ASP A 375 -21.92 -12.11 -2.82
N GLU A 376 -20.77 -12.22 -2.15
CA GLU A 376 -19.90 -11.07 -1.90
C GLU A 376 -18.48 -11.35 -2.42
N CYS A 377 -17.87 -10.31 -3.00
CA CYS A 377 -16.44 -10.27 -3.28
C CYS A 377 -15.87 -9.10 -2.48
N LYS A 378 -15.22 -9.41 -1.36
CA LYS A 378 -14.68 -8.40 -0.46
C LYS A 378 -13.35 -7.90 -0.98
N LEU A 379 -13.27 -6.58 -1.14
CA LEU A 379 -12.05 -5.84 -1.39
C LEU A 379 -11.68 -5.07 -0.13
N ASP A 380 -10.43 -4.63 -0.08
CA ASP A 380 -9.88 -3.75 0.95
C ASP A 380 -9.44 -2.40 0.37
N TRP A 381 -8.80 -1.60 1.21
CA TRP A 381 -8.33 -0.25 0.93
C TRP A 381 -7.16 -0.21 -0.06
N TYR A 382 -6.42 -1.30 -0.24
CA TYR A 382 -5.25 -1.46 -1.11
C TYR A 382 -5.56 -2.33 -2.34
N SER A 383 -6.79 -2.20 -2.85
CA SER A 383 -7.26 -2.88 -4.05
C SER A 383 -7.42 -1.93 -5.24
N GLY A 384 -7.23 -2.46 -6.45
CA GLY A 384 -7.71 -1.83 -7.68
C GLY A 384 -9.23 -2.02 -7.85
N THR A 385 -9.79 -1.47 -8.93
CA THR A 385 -11.19 -1.73 -9.31
C THR A 385 -11.29 -3.10 -9.98
N LEU A 386 -12.08 -4.02 -9.41
CA LEU A 386 -12.36 -5.32 -10.04
C LEU A 386 -13.02 -5.15 -11.41
N LEU A 387 -12.43 -5.76 -12.44
CA LEU A 387 -13.04 -5.93 -13.76
C LEU A 387 -13.90 -7.19 -13.84
N HIS A 388 -13.45 -8.23 -13.15
CA HIS A 388 -14.15 -9.51 -13.03
C HIS A 388 -14.40 -9.80 -11.56
N ARG A 389 -15.64 -10.18 -11.26
CA ARG A 389 -16.10 -10.61 -9.94
C ARG A 389 -16.47 -12.08 -10.06
N SER A 390 -16.06 -12.87 -9.07
CA SER A 390 -16.53 -14.23 -8.86
C SER A 390 -16.82 -14.39 -7.36
N THR A 391 -18.08 -14.60 -7.01
CA THR A 391 -18.50 -14.85 -5.62
C THR A 391 -18.57 -16.35 -5.32
N PRO A 392 -18.54 -16.74 -4.03
CA PRO A 392 -18.76 -18.14 -3.65
C PRO A 392 -20.05 -18.74 -4.27
N LEU A 393 -21.12 -17.95 -4.34
CA LEU A 393 -22.40 -18.36 -4.92
C LEU A 393 -22.30 -18.55 -6.44
N GLU A 394 -21.70 -17.60 -7.17
CA GLU A 394 -21.46 -17.71 -8.61
C GLU A 394 -20.63 -18.95 -8.94
N GLY A 395 -19.54 -19.20 -8.20
CA GLY A 395 -18.70 -20.38 -8.38
C GLY A 395 -19.44 -21.70 -8.11
N LEU A 396 -20.35 -21.73 -7.15
CA LEU A 396 -21.20 -22.90 -6.89
C LEU A 396 -22.26 -23.10 -7.99
N TYR A 397 -22.85 -22.03 -8.53
CA TYR A 397 -23.74 -22.13 -9.68
C TYR A 397 -23.02 -22.70 -10.91
N GLU A 398 -21.81 -22.23 -11.20
CA GLU A 398 -21.00 -22.73 -12.31
C GLU A 398 -20.60 -24.20 -12.10
N ARG A 399 -20.21 -24.59 -10.88
CA ARG A 399 -19.71 -25.94 -10.58
C ARG A 399 -20.80 -27.00 -10.42
N CYS A 400 -21.93 -26.64 -9.82
CA CYS A 400 -23.01 -27.55 -9.43
C CYS A 400 -24.27 -27.41 -10.29
N GLY A 401 -24.39 -26.38 -11.13
CA GLY A 401 -25.62 -26.09 -11.86
C GLY A 401 -26.62 -25.30 -11.02
N ALA A 402 -27.18 -24.23 -11.60
CA ALA A 402 -28.07 -23.31 -10.90
C ALA A 402 -29.34 -23.97 -10.35
N GLU A 403 -29.81 -25.05 -10.99
CA GLU A 403 -30.99 -25.81 -10.56
C GLU A 403 -30.77 -26.64 -9.28
N ARG A 404 -29.52 -26.88 -8.88
CA ARG A 404 -29.16 -27.64 -7.68
C ARG A 404 -28.72 -26.77 -6.51
N VAL A 405 -28.63 -25.46 -6.71
CA VAL A 405 -28.15 -24.51 -5.71
C VAL A 405 -29.29 -23.60 -5.30
N GLU A 406 -29.60 -23.58 -4.01
CA GLU A 406 -30.57 -22.66 -3.42
C GLU A 406 -29.84 -21.67 -2.51
N PHE A 407 -30.08 -20.37 -2.70
CA PHE A 407 -29.46 -19.32 -1.90
C PHE A 407 -30.45 -18.72 -0.89
N ALA A 408 -29.98 -18.52 0.34
CA ALA A 408 -30.67 -17.69 1.33
C ALA A 408 -29.67 -16.80 2.07
N GLU A 409 -30.04 -15.54 2.31
CA GLU A 409 -29.19 -14.59 3.05
C GLU A 409 -28.94 -15.03 4.50
N GLY A 410 -29.88 -15.77 5.09
CA GLY A 410 -29.75 -16.32 6.44
C GLY A 410 -29.94 -15.32 7.58
N VAL A 411 -30.53 -14.14 7.30
CA VAL A 411 -30.80 -13.09 8.29
C VAL A 411 -32.28 -12.98 8.62
N ASP A 412 -32.56 -12.63 9.88
CA ASP A 412 -33.90 -12.28 10.33
C ASP A 412 -34.32 -10.93 9.74
N ARG A 413 -35.47 -10.90 9.07
CA ARG A 413 -36.09 -9.64 8.63
C ARG A 413 -37.02 -9.13 9.72
N VAL A 414 -36.50 -8.21 10.56
CA VAL A 414 -37.28 -7.58 11.63
C VAL A 414 -38.20 -6.50 11.05
N ARG A 415 -39.50 -6.62 11.29
CA ARG A 415 -40.49 -5.58 10.99
C ARG A 415 -40.93 -4.91 12.27
N LEU A 416 -40.69 -3.60 12.38
CA LEU A 416 -41.12 -2.81 13.53
C LEU A 416 -42.57 -2.37 13.34
N LYS A 417 -43.42 -2.57 14.35
CA LYS A 417 -44.84 -2.19 14.36
C LYS A 417 -45.09 -1.19 15.49
N THR A 418 -45.71 -0.06 15.18
CA THR A 418 -46.13 0.92 16.18
C THR A 418 -47.25 0.36 17.06
N SER A 419 -47.45 0.97 18.24
CA SER A 419 -48.58 0.66 19.11
C SER A 419 -49.94 0.88 18.46
N ALA A 420 -50.01 1.77 17.45
CA ALA A 420 -51.20 2.01 16.63
C ALA A 420 -51.42 0.96 15.53
N GLY A 421 -50.51 -0.01 15.39
CA GLY A 421 -50.65 -1.12 14.47
C GLY A 421 -50.05 -0.90 13.07
N ALA A 422 -49.40 0.24 12.83
CA ALA A 422 -48.72 0.52 11.57
C ALA A 422 -47.30 -0.04 11.57
N PHE A 423 -46.85 -0.63 10.46
CA PHE A 423 -45.45 -1.02 10.30
C PHE A 423 -44.60 0.19 9.93
N LEU A 424 -43.42 0.30 10.52
CA LEU A 424 -42.43 1.28 10.09
C LEU A 424 -41.85 0.81 8.76
N HIS A 425 -41.77 1.74 7.82
CA HIS A 425 -41.03 1.60 6.59
C HIS A 425 -40.03 2.75 6.55
N VAL A 426 -38.81 2.49 6.10
CA VAL A 426 -37.86 3.56 5.79
C VAL A 426 -38.30 4.13 4.45
N PRO A 427 -38.81 5.37 4.38
CA PRO A 427 -39.20 5.96 3.11
C PRO A 427 -37.96 6.11 2.22
N VAL A 428 -38.14 5.95 0.91
CA VAL A 428 -37.09 6.27 -0.06
C VAL A 428 -36.84 7.77 0.04
N ALA A 429 -35.64 8.18 0.44
CA ALA A 429 -35.28 9.58 0.48
C ALA A 429 -34.89 10.02 -0.93
N GLU A 430 -35.75 10.79 -1.60
CA GLU A 430 -35.49 11.29 -2.95
C GLU A 430 -34.33 12.32 -2.99
N ASP A 431 -33.99 12.93 -1.84
CA ASP A 431 -32.97 13.99 -1.70
C ASP A 431 -31.88 13.70 -0.66
N ALA A 432 -31.73 12.46 -0.20
CA ALA A 432 -30.58 12.13 0.65
C ALA A 432 -29.32 12.11 -0.23
N ALA A 433 -28.51 13.16 -0.16
CA ALA A 433 -27.10 13.00 -0.48
C ALA A 433 -26.59 11.83 0.37
N ASP A 434 -26.00 10.82 -0.26
CA ASP A 434 -25.28 9.73 0.38
C ASP A 434 -24.13 10.31 1.21
N GLU A 435 -24.45 10.84 2.39
CA GLU A 435 -23.52 11.17 3.46
C GLU A 435 -24.01 10.40 4.68
N VAL A 436 -23.47 9.19 4.81
CA VAL A 436 -23.53 8.43 6.06
C VAL A 436 -22.75 9.22 7.11
N ARG A 437 -23.44 10.06 7.88
CA ARG A 437 -22.85 10.68 9.09
C ARG A 437 -22.65 9.59 10.15
N GLY A 438 -21.39 9.19 10.31
CA GLY A 438 -20.97 8.07 11.15
C GLY A 438 -20.00 7.08 10.46
N ALA A 439 -19.69 7.30 9.18
CA ALA A 439 -18.72 6.51 8.41
C ALA A 439 -17.29 7.09 8.40
N GLU A 440 -16.84 7.74 9.47
CA GLU A 440 -15.40 7.78 9.75
C GLU A 440 -14.99 6.40 10.27
N GLY A 441 -14.91 5.42 9.36
CA GLY A 441 -14.45 4.06 9.66
C GLY A 441 -15.15 2.89 8.96
N ALA A 442 -16.25 3.08 8.21
CA ALA A 442 -16.90 1.94 7.54
C ALA A 442 -17.63 2.32 6.23
N LEU A 443 -17.13 1.74 5.12
CA LEU A 443 -17.79 1.38 3.86
C LEU A 443 -18.96 2.28 3.35
N THR A 444 -18.79 2.95 2.21
CA THR A 444 -19.51 2.64 0.93
C THR A 444 -19.20 3.61 -0.23
N ARG A 445 -19.41 3.08 -1.45
CA ARG A 445 -19.10 3.64 -2.78
C ARG A 445 -20.13 4.68 -3.24
N ARG A 446 -19.71 5.69 -4.01
CA ARG A 446 -20.60 6.56 -4.82
C ARG A 446 -20.61 6.15 -6.28
N CYS A 447 -21.81 5.96 -6.85
CA CYS A 447 -22.07 5.98 -8.30
C CYS A 447 -22.76 7.30 -8.66
N SER A 448 -22.36 7.93 -9.76
CA SER A 448 -22.73 9.30 -10.17
C SER A 448 -24.05 9.42 -10.96
N ARG A 449 -24.88 10.47 -10.73
CA ARG A 449 -25.16 11.62 -11.66
C ARG A 449 -26.38 12.50 -11.30
N ALA A 450 -26.18 13.81 -11.52
CA ALA A 450 -27.08 14.91 -11.97
C ALA A 450 -28.18 15.53 -11.06
N ALA A 451 -28.16 16.86 -10.95
CA ALA A 451 -29.13 17.80 -10.32
C ALA A 451 -30.12 18.38 -11.39
N PRO A 452 -31.20 19.19 -11.11
CA PRO A 452 -31.19 20.40 -10.23
C PRO A 452 -32.50 20.89 -9.48
N THR A 453 -32.29 21.87 -8.58
CA THR A 453 -33.13 23.04 -8.11
C THR A 453 -34.20 22.99 -6.95
N CYS A 454 -33.85 23.64 -5.82
CA CYS A 454 -34.54 24.43 -4.71
C CYS A 454 -36.09 24.68 -4.62
N PRO A 455 -36.66 25.26 -3.51
CA PRO A 455 -36.32 25.29 -2.05
C PRO A 455 -37.54 25.23 -1.04
N HIS A 456 -37.28 25.02 0.28
CA HIS A 456 -37.89 25.67 1.49
C HIS A 456 -38.26 24.80 2.74
N SER A 457 -37.59 25.14 3.86
CA SER A 457 -37.93 25.27 5.31
C SER A 457 -38.81 24.25 6.12
N PRO A 458 -38.47 23.96 7.40
CA PRO A 458 -39.06 22.86 8.20
C PRO A 458 -40.05 23.32 9.29
N PRO A 459 -40.77 22.37 9.94
CA PRO A 459 -41.01 22.53 11.37
C PRO A 459 -40.76 21.27 12.22
N THR A 460 -40.20 21.50 13.39
CA THR A 460 -39.91 20.60 14.52
C THR A 460 -41.17 20.13 15.26
N ARG A 461 -41.20 18.87 15.77
CA ARG A 461 -41.95 18.44 16.99
C ARG A 461 -41.50 17.05 17.52
N PRO A 462 -41.77 16.72 18.81
CA PRO A 462 -40.89 15.91 19.67
C PRO A 462 -41.18 14.40 19.67
N ALA A 463 -40.19 13.64 20.18
CA ALA A 463 -40.15 12.17 20.20
C ALA A 463 -41.07 11.53 21.28
N PRO A 464 -41.74 10.40 20.98
CA PRO A 464 -42.37 9.56 21.99
C PRO A 464 -41.48 8.36 22.37
N SER A 465 -41.64 7.91 23.62
CA SER A 465 -40.96 6.77 24.23
C SER A 465 -41.57 5.43 23.79
N TRP A 466 -40.72 4.39 23.68
CA TRP A 466 -41.10 3.06 23.19
C TRP A 466 -40.99 1.99 24.28
N ARG A 467 -41.94 1.04 24.29
CA ARG A 467 -41.87 -0.22 25.06
C ARG A 467 -41.76 -1.40 24.10
N TRP A 468 -40.92 -2.35 24.47
CA TRP A 468 -40.59 -3.55 23.70
C TRP A 468 -41.49 -4.74 24.10
N SER A 469 -41.90 -5.55 23.13
CA SER A 469 -42.39 -6.91 23.37
C SER A 469 -41.86 -7.84 22.27
N THR A 470 -41.13 -8.87 22.65
CA THR A 470 -40.62 -9.92 21.75
C THR A 470 -41.62 -11.06 21.65
N GLY A 471 -42.08 -11.37 20.44
CA GLY A 471 -42.85 -12.57 20.14
C GLY A 471 -42.27 -13.23 18.90
N ALA A 472 -41.58 -14.35 19.09
CA ALA A 472 -41.06 -15.18 18.01
C ALA A 472 -42.19 -16.01 17.38
N ARG A 473 -42.33 -15.97 16.06
CA ARG A 473 -42.89 -17.08 15.27
C ARG A 473 -42.05 -17.26 14.03
N ALA A 474 -41.44 -18.44 13.94
CA ALA A 474 -40.83 -18.95 12.74
C ALA A 474 -41.92 -19.26 11.70
N CYS A 475 -41.66 -18.90 10.45
CA CYS A 475 -42.17 -19.57 9.25
C CYS A 475 -41.00 -19.71 8.29
#